data_AF-A0A959MYM7-F1
#
_entry.id   AF-A0A959MYM7-F1
#
_cell.length_a   1.000
_cell.length_b   1.000
_cell.length_c   1.000
_cell.angle_alpha   90.00
_cell.angle_beta   90.00
_cell.angle_gamma   90.00
#
_symmetry.space_group_name_H-M   'P 1'
#
loop_
_entity.id
_entity.type
_entity.pdbx_description
1 polymer ?
#
loop_
_entity_poly.entity_id
_entity_poly.type
_entity_poly.pdbx_seq_one_letter_code
_entity_poly.pdbx_strand_id
1 'polypeptide(L)'
;MKRRISIIGALLFFLSTSVFSQKSIPQHDVSFVREQIMLDYNAVSTWVQNTGTFNQDIRTNNTPGFMFPRGSHRFAIFTTGMSIGAFINGRLRLATASWESEFQPGIIININGVPTPYTDNTFKLYKVSEEDNCQTNPDWANWGLMVPYGAPYTDVNGNLQYDPCIDTPGIHGAGQTIFICLTDGFPENHSQSTGFSGGTKPMNSEVRLTAWSFGGKVAPVLTNDQYLRWQIINKNDTAWNKTRFSIVCDPDIGDGTDDYIGCDTVRQMAYAYNSDNVDGIGTPPSYGQNPPAVGMRLLRSVKNKKSLGAEIYGCTSMCYFVSSAAGWPICEQDPQEPLDAYNYMDGLKKDGSHWVNPLTYQQTKFTYPGNPLGSGWTEFTGKVDNCGSDSGAFVPSPGDDKRFVITTGKDNLTLEPGDTMDVIMTQIIAKGANNLNAVTKLFLYSDATKQLFDYLYIDDNPALGIEPVVNPSIPSGFYLSDNYPNPFNPATR
;
A
#
# COMPACT_ATOMS: atom_id res chain seq x y z
N MET A 1 39.89 76.66 55.84
CA MET A 1 38.52 76.86 55.32
C MET A 1 38.10 75.57 54.60
N LYS A 2 37.08 74.89 55.11
CA LYS A 2 36.63 73.55 54.69
C LYS A 2 36.12 73.55 53.24
N ARG A 3 36.64 72.67 52.38
CA ARG A 3 35.90 72.21 51.18
C ARG A 3 36.08 70.70 51.00
N ARG A 4 34.92 70.03 50.99
CA ARG A 4 34.71 68.61 50.76
C ARG A 4 34.97 68.29 49.29
N ILE A 5 35.58 67.15 49.01
CA ILE A 5 35.47 66.47 47.70
C ILE A 5 34.93 65.07 48.00
N SER A 6 33.75 64.80 47.44
CA SER A 6 33.02 63.55 47.56
C SER A 6 33.68 62.46 46.71
N ILE A 7 33.89 61.28 47.29
CA ILE A 7 34.24 60.07 46.55
C ILE A 7 32.93 59.33 46.27
N ILE A 8 32.53 59.29 45.00
CA ILE A 8 31.44 58.44 44.52
C ILE A 8 32.06 57.07 44.21
N GLY A 9 31.77 56.07 45.04
CA GLY A 9 32.09 54.68 44.74
C GLY A 9 31.04 54.09 43.81
N ALA A 10 31.41 53.79 42.57
CA ALA A 10 30.60 52.98 41.67
C ALA A 10 30.80 51.49 42.00
N LEU A 11 29.82 50.87 42.65
CA LEU A 11 29.75 49.40 42.77
C LEU A 11 29.24 48.85 41.43
N LEU A 12 30.12 48.21 40.65
CA LEU A 12 29.74 47.42 39.48
C LEU A 12 29.29 46.03 39.95
N PHE A 13 27.97 45.81 39.97
CA PHE A 13 27.38 44.47 40.06
C PHE A 13 27.56 43.76 38.72
N PHE A 14 28.44 42.76 38.66
CA PHE A 14 28.45 41.80 37.56
C PHE A 14 27.27 40.83 37.75
N LEU A 15 26.17 41.06 37.05
CA LEU A 15 25.17 40.01 36.82
C LEU A 15 25.73 39.05 35.76
N SER A 16 26.11 37.85 36.17
CA SER A 16 26.35 36.74 35.24
C SER A 16 24.99 36.22 34.76
N THR A 17 24.56 36.64 33.57
CA THR A 17 23.46 35.99 32.87
C THR A 17 23.97 34.69 32.26
N SER A 18 23.72 33.57 32.93
CA SER A 18 23.79 32.25 32.32
C SER A 18 22.68 32.16 31.28
N VAL A 19 23.02 32.39 30.01
CA VAL A 19 22.15 32.11 28.88
C VAL A 19 22.01 30.59 28.82
N PHE A 20 20.89 30.07 29.30
CA PHE A 20 20.47 28.73 28.93
C PHE A 20 20.27 28.73 27.41
N SER A 21 21.08 27.94 26.70
CA SER A 21 20.83 27.63 25.30
C SER A 21 19.45 26.97 25.24
N GLN A 22 18.48 27.73 24.76
CA GLN A 22 17.20 27.20 24.34
C GLN A 22 17.53 26.21 23.22
N LYS A 23 17.25 24.92 23.47
CA LYS A 23 17.40 23.85 22.47
C LYS A 23 16.73 24.36 21.20
N SER A 24 17.53 24.58 20.15
CA SER A 24 17.03 25.07 18.87
C SER A 24 15.87 24.17 18.45
N ILE A 25 14.73 24.79 18.13
CA ILE A 25 13.62 24.10 17.46
C ILE A 25 14.25 23.41 16.24
N PRO A 26 13.99 22.10 16.01
CA PRO A 26 14.57 21.42 14.87
C PRO A 26 14.27 22.20 13.60
N GLN A 27 15.32 22.52 12.86
CA GLN A 27 15.23 23.31 11.65
C GLN A 27 14.47 22.50 10.61
N HIS A 28 13.29 23.00 10.20
CA HIS A 28 12.49 22.46 9.12
C HIS A 28 13.31 22.50 7.82
N ASP A 29 13.61 21.34 7.24
CA ASP A 29 14.10 21.27 5.87
C ASP A 29 12.88 21.28 4.95
N VAL A 30 12.64 22.43 4.31
CA VAL A 30 11.42 22.75 3.53
C VAL A 30 11.41 22.03 2.17
N SER A 31 12.48 21.30 1.83
CA SER A 31 12.57 20.46 0.64
C SER A 31 13.33 19.17 0.97
N PHE A 32 12.64 18.04 0.96
CA PHE A 32 13.30 16.74 1.00
C PHE A 32 13.65 16.27 -0.41
N VAL A 33 14.70 15.47 -0.53
CA VAL A 33 15.05 14.82 -1.78
C VAL A 33 14.14 13.61 -1.94
N ARG A 34 13.40 13.54 -3.06
CA ARG A 34 12.69 12.31 -3.43
C ARG A 34 13.72 11.26 -3.82
N GLU A 35 13.69 10.15 -3.10
CA GLU A 35 14.58 9.02 -3.29
C GLU A 35 13.76 7.76 -3.54
N GLN A 36 14.38 6.80 -4.21
CA GLN A 36 13.78 5.49 -4.43
C GLN A 36 14.85 4.40 -4.42
N ILE A 37 14.47 3.23 -3.91
CA ILE A 37 15.30 2.03 -3.91
C ILE A 37 14.49 0.88 -4.51
N MET A 38 15.19 -0.10 -5.08
CA MET A 38 14.52 -1.24 -5.68
C MET A 38 14.31 -2.35 -4.65
N LEU A 39 13.09 -2.88 -4.54
CA LEU A 39 12.83 -4.21 -4.00
C LEU A 39 12.97 -5.20 -5.15
N ASP A 40 14.12 -5.85 -5.26
CA ASP A 40 14.58 -6.63 -6.40
C ASP A 40 14.95 -8.05 -6.00
N TYR A 41 13.96 -8.80 -5.54
CA TYR A 41 14.13 -10.18 -5.09
C TYR A 41 13.20 -11.14 -5.86
N ASN A 42 13.64 -12.39 -6.04
CA ASN A 42 12.98 -13.41 -6.88
C ASN A 42 12.82 -12.98 -8.37
N ALA A 43 11.65 -13.20 -8.98
CA ALA A 43 11.42 -13.03 -10.41
C ALA A 43 10.89 -11.64 -10.79
N VAL A 44 10.65 -10.78 -9.79
CA VAL A 44 10.05 -9.45 -9.96
C VAL A 44 10.95 -8.37 -9.36
N SER A 45 10.72 -7.13 -9.74
CA SER A 45 11.31 -5.99 -9.03
C SER A 45 10.36 -4.80 -9.02
N THR A 46 10.41 -3.98 -7.97
CA THR A 46 9.69 -2.71 -7.92
C THR A 46 10.55 -1.59 -7.34
N TRP A 47 10.30 -0.36 -7.76
CA TRP A 47 10.77 0.84 -7.08
C TRP A 47 9.88 1.18 -5.89
N VAL A 48 10.49 1.45 -4.74
CA VAL A 48 9.82 1.99 -3.55
C VAL A 48 10.40 3.37 -3.27
N GLN A 49 9.54 4.38 -3.25
CA GLN A 49 9.92 5.77 -3.03
C GLN A 49 9.80 6.16 -1.56
N ASN A 50 10.60 7.15 -1.14
CA ASN A 50 10.55 7.71 0.21
C ASN A 50 9.32 8.60 0.46
N THR A 51 8.36 8.59 -0.46
CA THR A 51 7.07 9.28 -0.39
C THR A 51 5.91 8.30 -0.25
N GLY A 52 6.16 7.00 -0.08
CA GLY A 52 5.12 5.97 0.05
C GLY A 52 4.50 5.49 -1.27
N THR A 53 4.86 6.12 -2.39
CA THR A 53 4.60 5.60 -3.74
C THR A 53 5.56 4.45 -4.06
N PHE A 54 5.09 3.46 -4.80
CA PHE A 54 5.90 2.36 -5.33
C PHE A 54 5.44 1.98 -6.74
N ASN A 55 6.13 1.04 -7.38
CA ASN A 55 5.89 0.64 -8.77
C ASN A 55 6.15 1.73 -9.82
N GLN A 56 6.80 2.84 -9.48
CA GLN A 56 7.07 3.98 -10.38
C GLN A 56 8.56 4.39 -10.32
N ASP A 57 9.18 4.63 -11.47
CA ASP A 57 10.57 5.09 -11.59
C ASP A 57 10.66 6.57 -11.97
N ILE A 58 11.01 7.41 -11.00
CA ILE A 58 11.10 8.87 -11.19
C ILE A 58 12.52 9.37 -11.48
N ARG A 59 13.52 8.50 -11.65
CA ARG A 59 14.93 8.93 -11.82
C ARG A 59 15.24 9.51 -13.19
N THR A 60 14.41 9.21 -14.20
CA THR A 60 14.62 9.66 -15.58
C THR A 60 13.43 10.47 -16.09
N ASN A 61 12.41 9.80 -16.63
CA ASN A 61 11.27 10.43 -17.32
C ASN A 61 9.92 9.97 -16.75
N ASN A 62 9.85 9.54 -15.49
CA ASN A 62 8.66 8.94 -14.89
C ASN A 62 8.14 7.74 -15.70
N THR A 63 8.71 6.57 -15.44
CA THR A 63 8.37 5.33 -16.16
C THR A 63 7.77 4.30 -15.21
N PRO A 64 7.10 3.25 -15.73
CA PRO A 64 6.69 2.12 -14.91
C PRO A 64 7.84 1.51 -14.11
N GLY A 65 7.50 0.89 -12.98
CA GLY A 65 8.47 0.41 -11.99
C GLY A 65 8.28 -1.03 -11.55
N PHE A 66 7.08 -1.63 -11.68
CA PHE A 66 6.90 -3.06 -11.39
C PHE A 66 7.29 -3.92 -12.60
N MET A 67 8.44 -4.57 -12.53
CA MET A 67 9.05 -5.29 -13.64
C MET A 67 8.89 -6.81 -13.51
N PHE A 68 8.50 -7.46 -14.60
CA PHE A 68 8.45 -8.91 -14.71
C PHE A 68 8.77 -9.37 -16.15
N PRO A 69 9.60 -10.40 -16.34
CA PRO A 69 10.59 -10.87 -15.40
C PRO A 69 11.56 -9.74 -15.01
N ARG A 70 12.12 -9.80 -13.81
CA ARG A 70 13.18 -8.88 -13.35
C ARG A 70 14.32 -8.82 -14.38
N GLY A 71 14.73 -7.61 -14.74
CA GLY A 71 15.77 -7.35 -15.76
C GLY A 71 15.28 -7.37 -17.23
N SER A 72 13.99 -7.61 -17.48
CA SER A 72 13.46 -7.69 -18.86
C SER A 72 13.10 -6.34 -19.49
N HIS A 73 13.07 -5.27 -18.70
CA HIS A 73 12.53 -3.96 -19.06
C HIS A 73 11.06 -4.00 -19.52
N ARG A 74 10.29 -4.99 -19.08
CA ARG A 74 8.84 -5.08 -19.25
C ARG A 74 8.16 -4.89 -17.91
N PHE A 75 7.08 -4.13 -17.92
CA PHE A 75 6.45 -3.64 -16.71
C PHE A 75 4.98 -4.00 -16.71
N ALA A 76 4.42 -4.25 -15.53
CA ALA A 76 2.98 -4.54 -15.40
C ALA A 76 2.23 -3.54 -14.52
N ILE A 77 2.94 -2.64 -13.83
CA ILE A 77 2.34 -1.58 -13.02
C ILE A 77 3.17 -0.31 -13.20
N PHE A 78 2.49 0.80 -13.50
CA PHE A 78 3.07 2.12 -13.66
C PHE A 78 3.32 2.81 -12.32
N THR A 79 2.34 2.76 -11.41
CA THR A 79 2.46 3.30 -10.06
C THR A 79 1.45 2.71 -9.11
N THR A 80 1.73 2.77 -7.81
CA THR A 80 0.80 2.44 -6.75
C THR A 80 1.10 3.23 -5.48
N GLY A 81 0.06 3.58 -4.73
CA GLY A 81 0.21 4.18 -3.40
C GLY A 81 -1.02 3.99 -2.52
N MET A 82 -0.84 4.25 -1.21
CA MET A 82 -1.92 4.25 -0.23
C MET A 82 -2.45 5.67 -0.06
N SER A 83 -3.76 5.84 -0.20
CA SER A 83 -4.48 7.07 0.14
C SER A 83 -5.38 6.84 1.35
N ILE A 84 -5.42 7.82 2.26
CA ILE A 84 -6.24 7.82 3.47
C ILE A 84 -7.21 8.98 3.39
N GLY A 85 -8.49 8.72 3.68
CA GLY A 85 -9.55 9.72 3.64
C GLY A 85 -10.41 9.65 4.89
N ALA A 86 -10.66 10.79 5.52
CA ALA A 86 -11.48 10.88 6.72
C ALA A 86 -12.09 12.28 6.93
N PHE A 87 -13.07 12.36 7.81
CA PHE A 87 -13.61 13.60 8.33
C PHE A 87 -13.02 13.92 9.71
N ILE A 88 -12.34 15.05 9.80
CA ILE A 88 -11.76 15.58 11.05
C ILE A 88 -12.48 16.89 11.38
N ASN A 89 -13.16 16.94 12.53
CA ASN A 89 -14.04 18.06 12.91
C ASN A 89 -15.07 18.42 11.80
N GLY A 90 -15.64 17.40 11.15
CA GLY A 90 -16.62 17.56 10.08
C GLY A 90 -16.05 18.05 8.74
N ARG A 91 -14.72 18.17 8.58
CA ARG A 91 -14.07 18.56 7.33
C ARG A 91 -13.31 17.38 6.72
N LEU A 92 -13.45 17.19 5.42
CA LEU A 92 -12.69 16.19 4.68
C LEU A 92 -11.19 16.48 4.76
N ARG A 93 -10.42 15.42 4.99
CA ARG A 93 -8.96 15.39 5.00
C ARG A 93 -8.50 14.14 4.26
N LEU A 94 -7.51 14.34 3.41
CA LEU A 94 -6.85 13.31 2.64
C LEU A 94 -5.36 13.33 2.94
N ALA A 95 -4.75 12.16 2.91
CA ALA A 95 -3.31 11.96 2.74
C ALA A 95 -3.15 10.98 1.59
N THR A 96 -2.68 11.45 0.44
CA THR A 96 -2.73 10.71 -0.82
C THR A 96 -1.35 10.26 -1.29
N ALA A 97 -1.32 9.08 -1.92
CA ALA A 97 -0.18 8.59 -2.70
C ALA A 97 -0.69 7.80 -3.91
N SER A 98 -0.27 8.20 -5.10
CA SER A 98 -0.45 7.47 -6.36
C SER A 98 0.74 7.76 -7.29
N TRP A 99 0.60 8.65 -8.27
CA TRP A 99 1.68 9.15 -9.16
C TRP A 99 2.58 10.18 -8.48
N GLU A 100 1.98 10.85 -7.50
CA GLU A 100 2.52 11.91 -6.67
C GLU A 100 2.00 11.64 -5.24
N SER A 101 2.62 12.25 -4.23
CA SER A 101 2.31 11.94 -2.84
C SER A 101 2.42 13.15 -1.92
N GLU A 102 1.53 13.19 -0.92
CA GLU A 102 1.54 14.16 0.17
C GLU A 102 2.36 13.69 1.37
N PHE A 103 2.85 12.45 1.33
CA PHE A 103 3.72 11.89 2.36
C PHE A 103 5.18 12.26 2.13
N GLN A 104 5.89 12.48 3.23
CA GLN A 104 7.33 12.72 3.29
C GLN A 104 7.95 11.87 4.40
N PRO A 105 9.25 11.52 4.35
CA PRO A 105 9.91 10.83 5.44
C PRO A 105 9.81 11.61 6.74
N GLY A 106 9.42 10.94 7.82
CA GLY A 106 9.29 11.57 9.12
C GLY A 106 8.18 10.97 9.96
N ILE A 107 7.90 11.65 11.06
CA ILE A 107 6.89 11.28 12.08
C ILE A 107 6.14 12.53 12.55
N ILE A 108 5.16 12.33 13.42
CA ILE A 108 4.51 13.41 14.15
C ILE A 108 4.95 13.37 15.62
N ILE A 109 5.58 14.45 16.08
CA ILE A 109 5.91 14.68 17.49
C ILE A 109 4.90 15.62 18.14
N ASN A 110 4.87 15.64 19.48
CA ASN A 110 4.04 16.58 20.23
C ASN A 110 4.92 17.72 20.77
N ILE A 111 4.63 18.95 20.37
CA ILE A 111 5.26 20.16 20.92
C ILE A 111 4.17 20.95 21.64
N ASN A 112 4.23 20.97 22.98
CA ASN A 112 3.29 21.71 23.83
C ASN A 112 1.80 21.39 23.55
N GLY A 113 1.48 20.12 23.32
CA GLY A 113 0.12 19.66 23.01
C GLY A 113 -0.23 19.70 21.53
N VAL A 114 0.64 20.22 20.66
CA VAL A 114 0.38 20.36 19.22
C VAL A 114 1.09 19.26 18.42
N PRO A 115 0.36 18.44 17.64
CA PRO A 115 0.95 17.54 16.64
C PRO A 115 1.78 18.35 15.63
N THR A 116 3.08 18.06 15.56
CA THR A 116 4.03 18.77 14.70
C THR A 116 4.82 17.75 13.88
N PRO A 117 4.88 17.87 12.55
CA PRO A 117 5.72 17.01 11.73
C PRO A 117 7.20 17.21 12.07
N TYR A 118 7.95 16.11 12.09
CA TYR A 118 9.37 16.09 12.35
C TYR A 118 10.07 15.11 11.42
N THR A 119 11.21 15.53 10.90
CA THR A 119 12.09 14.70 10.07
C THR A 119 13.54 15.10 10.32
N ASP A 120 14.44 14.17 10.03
CA ASP A 120 15.89 14.33 10.04
C ASP A 120 16.50 13.26 9.11
N ASN A 121 17.83 13.25 8.98
CA ASN A 121 18.53 12.34 8.07
C ASN A 121 18.39 10.83 8.42
N THR A 122 17.82 10.49 9.57
CA THR A 122 17.52 9.09 9.93
C THR A 122 16.22 8.62 9.29
N PHE A 123 15.28 9.50 8.97
CA PHE A 123 14.05 9.12 8.27
C PHE A 123 14.33 9.02 6.77
N LYS A 124 14.79 7.85 6.34
CA LYS A 124 15.09 7.52 4.95
C LYS A 124 14.62 6.10 4.64
N LEU A 125 14.80 5.68 3.39
CA LEU A 125 14.64 4.28 3.00
C LEU A 125 15.76 3.44 3.62
N TYR A 126 15.41 2.38 4.35
CA TYR A 126 16.33 1.35 4.81
C TYR A 126 16.10 0.08 4.01
N LYS A 127 17.18 -0.55 3.51
CA LYS A 127 17.13 -1.80 2.75
C LYS A 127 18.07 -2.84 3.35
N VAL A 128 17.55 -4.03 3.61
CA VAL A 128 18.35 -5.19 4.02
C VAL A 128 17.95 -6.42 3.21
N SER A 129 18.93 -7.26 2.89
CA SER A 129 18.77 -8.53 2.19
C SER A 129 19.36 -9.66 3.04
N GLU A 130 18.93 -10.91 2.82
CA GLU A 130 19.39 -12.07 3.59
C GLU A 130 20.91 -12.35 3.48
N GLU A 131 21.58 -11.78 2.47
CA GLU A 131 23.02 -11.90 2.24
C GLU A 131 23.84 -10.79 2.93
N ASP A 132 23.17 -9.78 3.49
CA ASP A 132 23.82 -8.64 4.15
C ASP A 132 24.34 -9.00 5.55
N ASN A 133 25.15 -8.10 6.12
CA ASN A 133 25.57 -8.16 7.51
C ASN A 133 25.90 -6.76 8.04
N CYS A 134 26.08 -6.66 9.36
CA CYS A 134 26.35 -5.39 10.05
C CYS A 134 27.65 -4.68 9.63
N GLN A 135 28.59 -5.36 8.97
CA GLN A 135 29.88 -4.78 8.59
C GLN A 135 29.84 -4.18 7.18
N THR A 136 29.02 -4.73 6.28
CA THR A 136 29.01 -4.35 4.86
C THR A 136 27.77 -3.57 4.44
N ASN A 137 26.64 -3.72 5.13
CA ASN A 137 25.44 -2.94 4.84
C ASN A 137 25.21 -1.87 5.93
N PRO A 138 25.31 -0.56 5.61
CA PRO A 138 25.07 0.50 6.57
C PRO A 138 23.62 0.57 7.07
N ASP A 139 22.64 0.13 6.29
CA ASP A 139 21.23 0.09 6.72
C ASP A 139 21.01 -1.01 7.75
N TRP A 140 21.71 -2.15 7.61
CA TRP A 140 21.75 -3.18 8.64
C TRP A 140 22.35 -2.64 9.95
N ALA A 141 23.52 -1.98 9.85
CA ALA A 141 24.21 -1.43 11.02
C ALA A 141 23.37 -0.38 11.77
N ASN A 142 22.59 0.42 11.04
CA ASN A 142 21.81 1.53 11.59
C ASN A 142 20.31 1.23 11.74
N TRP A 143 19.88 -0.02 11.52
CA TRP A 143 18.47 -0.41 11.58
C TRP A 143 17.84 -0.10 12.95
N GLY A 144 18.63 -0.19 14.03
CA GLY A 144 18.23 0.13 15.40
C GLY A 144 17.71 1.56 15.59
N LEU A 145 18.06 2.50 14.71
CA LEU A 145 17.49 3.86 14.72
C LEU A 145 15.99 3.86 14.45
N MET A 146 15.50 2.88 13.68
CA MET A 146 14.10 2.77 13.28
C MET A 146 13.28 1.77 14.11
N VAL A 147 13.93 0.96 14.95
CA VAL A 147 13.25 0.01 15.85
C VAL A 147 12.25 0.70 16.80
N PRO A 148 12.56 1.87 17.41
CA PRO A 148 11.56 2.62 18.21
C PRO A 148 10.32 3.05 17.41
N TYR A 149 10.43 3.10 16.08
CA TYR A 149 9.34 3.44 15.15
C TYR A 149 8.74 2.22 14.46
N GLY A 150 9.04 1.00 14.94
CA GLY A 150 8.40 -0.22 14.46
C GLY A 150 9.11 -0.94 13.32
N ALA A 151 10.38 -0.64 13.05
CA ALA A 151 11.18 -1.45 12.13
C ALA A 151 11.30 -2.89 12.65
N PRO A 152 10.92 -3.91 11.84
CA PRO A 152 10.93 -5.30 12.28
C PRO A 152 12.36 -5.83 12.41
N TYR A 153 12.60 -6.72 13.37
CA TYR A 153 13.83 -7.49 13.51
C TYR A 153 13.55 -8.79 14.27
N THR A 154 14.41 -9.78 14.08
CA THR A 154 14.47 -10.99 14.91
C THR A 154 15.49 -10.77 16.02
N ASP A 155 15.03 -10.73 17.27
CA ASP A 155 15.87 -10.70 18.48
C ASP A 155 16.42 -12.11 18.75
N VAL A 156 17.69 -12.32 18.41
CA VAL A 156 18.36 -13.63 18.46
C VAL A 156 18.83 -13.95 19.88
N ASN A 157 19.21 -12.93 20.66
CA ASN A 157 19.77 -13.13 21.99
C ASN A 157 18.73 -12.95 23.13
N GLY A 158 17.51 -12.51 22.80
CA GLY A 158 16.39 -12.40 23.71
C GLY A 158 16.46 -11.21 24.67
N ASN A 159 17.19 -10.15 24.33
CA ASN A 159 17.38 -8.99 25.20
C ASN A 159 16.43 -7.81 24.93
N LEU A 160 15.55 -7.93 23.93
CA LEU A 160 14.57 -6.92 23.50
C LEU A 160 15.18 -5.61 23.01
N GLN A 161 16.44 -5.64 22.59
CA GLN A 161 17.16 -4.54 21.97
C GLN A 161 17.69 -5.02 20.62
N TYR A 162 17.86 -4.11 19.67
CA TYR A 162 18.50 -4.48 18.41
C TYR A 162 20.02 -4.33 18.52
N ASP A 163 20.71 -5.46 18.51
CA ASP A 163 22.15 -5.60 18.45
C ASP A 163 22.59 -5.90 17.00
N PRO A 164 23.15 -4.94 16.25
CA PRO A 164 23.32 -5.08 14.81
C PRO A 164 24.08 -6.33 14.35
N CYS A 165 25.05 -6.81 15.12
CA CYS A 165 25.87 -7.97 14.76
C CYS A 165 25.44 -9.27 15.44
N ILE A 166 24.28 -9.29 16.11
CA ILE A 166 23.69 -10.46 16.76
C ILE A 166 22.30 -10.72 16.18
N ASP A 167 21.51 -9.66 16.03
CA ASP A 167 20.14 -9.72 15.54
C ASP A 167 20.05 -9.59 14.02
N THR A 168 18.90 -9.99 13.49
CA THR A 168 18.61 -9.94 12.05
C THR A 168 17.53 -8.89 11.77
N PRO A 169 17.84 -7.78 11.09
CA PRO A 169 16.86 -6.77 10.72
C PRO A 169 15.93 -7.26 9.60
N GLY A 170 14.75 -6.66 9.51
CA GLY A 170 13.75 -6.95 8.48
C GLY A 170 12.68 -7.94 8.92
N ILE A 171 11.78 -8.27 7.99
CA ILE A 171 10.73 -9.26 8.22
C ILE A 171 11.36 -10.65 8.34
N HIS A 172 10.97 -11.41 9.36
CA HIS A 172 11.44 -12.78 9.53
C HIS A 172 11.11 -13.64 8.29
N GLY A 173 12.11 -14.35 7.78
CA GLY A 173 11.99 -15.17 6.57
C GLY A 173 11.95 -14.39 5.24
N ALA A 174 12.10 -13.06 5.27
CA ALA A 174 12.22 -12.27 4.04
C ALA A 174 13.62 -12.40 3.44
N GLY A 175 13.69 -12.54 2.12
CA GLY A 175 14.94 -12.46 1.37
C GLY A 175 15.42 -11.02 1.21
N GLN A 176 14.47 -10.07 1.23
CA GLN A 176 14.74 -8.63 1.21
C GLN A 176 13.62 -7.86 1.89
N THR A 177 13.97 -6.86 2.71
CA THR A 177 13.04 -5.95 3.40
C THR A 177 13.45 -4.50 3.17
N ILE A 178 12.44 -3.66 2.94
CA ILE A 178 12.53 -2.20 2.95
C ILE A 178 11.65 -1.66 4.06
N PHE A 179 12.15 -0.67 4.80
CA PHE A 179 11.40 0.03 5.84
C PHE A 179 11.56 1.55 5.75
N ILE A 180 10.47 2.28 6.00
CA ILE A 180 10.48 3.74 6.15
C ILE A 180 9.30 4.24 7.01
N CYS A 181 9.51 5.33 7.75
CA CYS A 181 8.45 6.09 8.39
C CYS A 181 8.11 7.33 7.57
N LEU A 182 6.82 7.57 7.39
CA LEU A 182 6.24 8.62 6.56
C LEU A 182 5.20 9.41 7.35
N THR A 183 5.00 10.66 6.99
CA THR A 183 3.94 11.50 7.53
C THR A 183 3.39 12.44 6.45
N ASP A 184 2.09 12.70 6.48
CA ASP A 184 1.46 13.75 5.67
C ASP A 184 1.45 15.10 6.40
N GLY A 185 2.10 15.21 7.57
CA GLY A 185 1.99 16.36 8.46
C GLY A 185 2.55 17.67 7.93
N PHE A 186 3.36 17.65 6.87
CA PHE A 186 4.00 18.81 6.25
C PHE A 186 3.02 19.53 5.31
N PRO A 187 2.46 20.70 5.69
CA PRO A 187 1.41 21.36 4.91
C PRO A 187 1.83 21.79 3.50
N GLU A 188 3.13 22.01 3.28
CA GLU A 188 3.72 22.37 2.00
C GLU A 188 3.57 21.28 0.93
N ASN A 189 3.39 20.02 1.32
CA ASN A 189 3.17 18.90 0.39
C ASN A 189 1.70 18.76 -0.04
N HIS A 190 0.78 19.47 0.62
CA HIS A 190 -0.65 19.42 0.34
C HIS A 190 -1.06 20.48 -0.68
N SER A 191 -0.86 20.18 -1.97
CA SER A 191 -1.31 21.02 -3.09
C SER A 191 -2.44 20.37 -3.88
N GLN A 192 -3.27 21.18 -4.51
CA GLN A 192 -4.32 20.69 -5.42
C GLN A 192 -3.68 19.86 -6.54
N SER A 193 -4.34 18.76 -6.92
CA SER A 193 -3.88 17.83 -7.95
C SER A 193 -2.63 17.00 -7.58
N THR A 194 -2.16 17.01 -6.33
CA THR A 194 -1.16 16.03 -5.88
C THR A 194 -1.81 14.65 -5.81
N GLY A 195 -1.27 13.70 -6.56
CA GLY A 195 -1.67 12.29 -6.50
C GLY A 195 -3.14 12.10 -6.82
N PHE A 196 -3.82 11.27 -6.04
CA PHE A 196 -5.24 10.93 -6.15
C PHE A 196 -6.14 12.05 -5.58
N SER A 197 -6.02 13.25 -6.17
CA SER A 197 -6.66 14.54 -5.87
C SER A 197 -6.53 15.08 -4.43
N GLY A 198 -5.32 15.08 -3.88
CA GLY A 198 -4.99 15.70 -2.58
C GLY A 198 -5.28 17.21 -2.48
N GLY A 199 -4.51 17.92 -1.66
CA GLY A 199 -4.65 19.37 -1.46
C GLY A 199 -5.62 19.75 -0.35
N THR A 200 -5.97 18.81 0.53
CA THR A 200 -6.65 19.17 1.79
C THR A 200 -5.64 19.72 2.81
N LYS A 201 -6.02 19.91 4.08
CA LYS A 201 -5.00 20.14 5.12
C LYS A 201 -4.48 18.79 5.59
N PRO A 202 -3.26 18.72 6.17
CA PRO A 202 -2.78 17.50 6.81
C PRO A 202 -3.79 16.87 7.76
N MET A 203 -3.90 15.55 7.70
CA MET A 203 -4.61 14.75 8.69
C MET A 203 -3.73 14.35 9.88
N ASN A 204 -2.41 14.55 9.78
CA ASN A 204 -1.41 14.15 10.78
C ASN A 204 -1.41 12.63 11.00
N SER A 205 -1.27 11.91 9.90
CA SER A 205 -0.98 10.49 9.88
C SER A 205 0.53 10.25 10.06
N GLU A 206 0.86 9.20 10.80
CA GLU A 206 2.17 8.56 10.77
C GLU A 206 1.97 7.18 10.14
N VAL A 207 2.74 6.88 9.10
CA VAL A 207 2.68 5.64 8.32
C VAL A 207 4.04 4.97 8.38
N ARG A 208 4.07 3.75 8.91
CA ARG A 208 5.26 2.90 8.86
C ARG A 208 5.07 1.91 7.72
N LEU A 209 5.81 2.13 6.64
CA LEU A 209 5.76 1.32 5.44
C LEU A 209 6.85 0.27 5.51
N THR A 210 6.46 -1.00 5.43
CA THR A 210 7.38 -2.13 5.24
C THR A 210 7.05 -2.82 3.92
N ALA A 211 8.03 -2.98 3.04
CA ALA A 211 7.89 -3.75 1.80
C ALA A 211 8.88 -4.92 1.82
N TRP A 212 8.45 -6.13 1.43
CA TRP A 212 9.32 -7.29 1.46
C TRP A 212 8.96 -8.34 0.41
N SER A 213 9.91 -9.24 0.17
CA SER A 213 9.71 -10.50 -0.54
C SER A 213 10.18 -11.65 0.35
N PHE A 214 9.41 -12.72 0.44
CA PHE A 214 9.86 -13.92 1.14
C PHE A 214 11.07 -14.55 0.44
N GLY A 215 12.01 -15.06 1.25
CA GLY A 215 13.21 -15.71 0.75
C GLY A 215 12.88 -16.98 -0.02
N GLY A 216 13.67 -17.32 -1.04
CA GLY A 216 13.40 -18.50 -1.87
C GLY A 216 13.40 -19.83 -1.10
N LYS A 217 14.03 -19.87 0.09
CA LYS A 217 13.98 -21.03 1.01
C LYS A 217 12.64 -21.16 1.74
N VAL A 218 12.01 -20.04 2.04
CA VAL A 218 10.72 -19.96 2.76
C VAL A 218 9.55 -20.13 1.80
N ALA A 219 9.67 -19.59 0.58
CA ALA A 219 8.61 -19.54 -0.41
C ALA A 219 9.07 -20.00 -1.80
N PRO A 220 9.57 -21.26 -1.96
CA PRO A 220 10.25 -21.70 -3.19
C PRO A 220 9.37 -21.68 -4.45
N VAL A 221 8.04 -21.64 -4.29
CA VAL A 221 7.06 -21.61 -5.39
C VAL A 221 6.41 -20.24 -5.60
N LEU A 222 6.64 -19.29 -4.70
CA LEU A 222 6.10 -17.93 -4.77
C LEU A 222 7.25 -16.95 -5.02
N THR A 223 7.63 -16.88 -6.29
CA THR A 223 8.73 -16.03 -6.77
C THR A 223 8.24 -14.75 -7.44
N ASN A 224 6.92 -14.58 -7.55
CA ASN A 224 6.30 -13.55 -8.38
C ASN A 224 5.41 -12.61 -7.56
N ASP A 225 5.63 -12.57 -6.25
CA ASP A 225 4.88 -11.77 -5.30
C ASP A 225 5.79 -10.91 -4.43
N GLN A 226 5.26 -9.74 -4.07
CA GLN A 226 5.86 -8.83 -3.10
C GLN A 226 4.77 -8.35 -2.17
N TYR A 227 5.14 -8.00 -0.95
CA TYR A 227 4.23 -7.67 0.13
C TYR A 227 4.51 -6.26 0.61
N LEU A 228 3.45 -5.55 0.99
CA LEU A 228 3.53 -4.22 1.57
C LEU A 228 2.61 -4.16 2.78
N ARG A 229 3.14 -3.60 3.88
CA ARG A 229 2.42 -3.32 5.12
C ARG A 229 2.46 -1.83 5.38
N TRP A 230 1.29 -1.25 5.58
CA TRP A 230 1.11 0.08 6.13
C TRP A 230 0.58 -0.07 7.56
N GLN A 231 1.41 0.29 8.54
CA GLN A 231 0.93 0.55 9.89
C GLN A 231 0.63 2.04 10.00
N ILE A 232 -0.64 2.39 10.11
CA ILE A 232 -1.12 3.78 10.10
C ILE A 232 -1.55 4.17 11.50
N ILE A 233 -1.10 5.33 11.96
CA ILE A 233 -1.38 5.87 13.29
C ILE A 233 -2.06 7.22 13.16
N ASN A 234 -3.19 7.40 13.85
CA ASN A 234 -3.77 8.73 14.03
C ASN A 234 -2.93 9.53 15.04
N LYS A 235 -2.11 10.46 14.56
CA LYS A 235 -1.31 11.36 15.41
C LYS A 235 -1.94 12.74 15.57
N ASN A 236 -3.15 12.91 15.06
CA ASN A 236 -3.97 14.08 15.31
C ASN A 236 -4.48 14.08 16.76
N ASP A 237 -4.79 15.25 17.30
CA ASP A 237 -5.44 15.38 18.61
C ASP A 237 -6.96 15.15 18.53
N THR A 238 -7.48 14.94 17.32
CA THR A 238 -8.90 14.70 17.04
C THR A 238 -9.13 13.41 16.27
N ALA A 239 -10.30 12.81 16.49
CA ALA A 239 -10.67 11.55 15.86
C ALA A 239 -10.85 11.71 14.34
N TRP A 240 -10.39 10.71 13.60
CA TRP A 240 -10.72 10.54 12.18
C TRP A 240 -12.03 9.78 12.09
N ASN A 241 -13.04 10.36 11.45
CA ASN A 241 -14.35 9.74 11.29
C ASN A 241 -14.60 9.34 9.84
N LYS A 242 -15.44 8.31 9.63
CA LYS A 242 -15.76 7.77 8.30
C LYS A 242 -14.48 7.41 7.52
N THR A 243 -13.54 6.76 8.19
CA THR A 243 -12.20 6.58 7.65
C THR A 243 -12.16 5.47 6.58
N ARG A 244 -11.46 5.75 5.48
CA ARG A 244 -11.19 4.84 4.37
C ARG A 244 -9.68 4.80 4.11
N PHE A 245 -9.19 3.61 3.79
CA PHE A 245 -7.82 3.36 3.37
C PHE A 245 -7.88 2.69 2.01
N SER A 246 -7.33 3.33 0.99
CA SER A 246 -7.47 2.89 -0.39
C SER A 246 -6.12 2.77 -1.06
N ILE A 247 -5.87 1.60 -1.64
CA ILE A 247 -4.74 1.42 -2.56
C ILE A 247 -5.19 1.89 -3.92
N VAL A 248 -4.47 2.85 -4.47
CA VAL A 248 -4.69 3.41 -5.80
C VAL A 248 -3.58 2.87 -6.68
N CYS A 249 -3.96 2.08 -7.68
CA CYS A 249 -3.02 1.42 -8.58
C CYS A 249 -3.29 1.82 -10.02
N ASP A 250 -2.21 2.10 -10.72
CA ASP A 250 -2.16 2.32 -12.15
C ASP A 250 -1.46 1.12 -12.80
N PRO A 251 -2.20 0.03 -13.10
CA PRO A 251 -1.66 -1.06 -13.88
C PRO A 251 -1.38 -0.59 -15.31
N ASP A 252 -0.21 -0.95 -15.83
CA ASP A 252 0.17 -0.75 -17.23
C ASP A 252 0.87 -2.05 -17.66
N ILE A 253 0.13 -2.98 -18.24
CA ILE A 253 0.68 -4.27 -18.69
C ILE A 253 1.36 -4.06 -20.03
N GLY A 254 2.58 -3.54 -19.96
CA GLY A 254 3.34 -3.20 -21.15
C GLY A 254 2.78 -1.93 -21.80
N ASP A 255 1.94 -2.10 -22.82
CA ASP A 255 1.12 -1.02 -23.37
C ASP A 255 -0.13 -0.84 -22.50
N GLY A 256 -0.23 0.27 -21.77
CA GLY A 256 -1.39 0.52 -20.90
C GLY A 256 -2.69 0.79 -21.66
N THR A 257 -2.65 0.99 -22.98
CA THR A 257 -3.82 1.41 -23.75
C THR A 257 -4.76 0.26 -24.14
N ASP A 258 -4.35 -0.99 -23.95
CA ASP A 258 -5.14 -2.18 -24.24
C ASP A 258 -5.42 -3.03 -22.99
N ASP A 259 -5.44 -2.41 -21.81
CA ASP A 259 -5.68 -3.08 -20.54
C ASP A 259 -7.17 -3.24 -20.18
N TYR A 260 -7.47 -4.39 -19.58
CA TYR A 260 -8.71 -4.70 -18.89
C TYR A 260 -8.47 -4.91 -17.40
N ILE A 261 -9.47 -4.58 -16.59
CA ILE A 261 -9.43 -4.79 -15.14
C ILE A 261 -10.54 -5.73 -14.67
N GLY A 262 -10.40 -6.23 -13.45
CA GLY A 262 -11.39 -7.07 -12.79
C GLY A 262 -11.29 -7.04 -11.28
N CYS A 263 -12.37 -7.47 -10.63
CA CYS A 263 -12.47 -7.60 -9.19
C CYS A 263 -12.81 -9.05 -8.84
N ASP A 264 -12.08 -9.62 -7.89
CA ASP A 264 -12.44 -10.87 -7.23
C ASP A 264 -12.76 -10.59 -5.75
N THR A 265 -14.06 -10.50 -5.44
CA THR A 265 -14.55 -10.18 -4.10
C THR A 265 -14.28 -11.29 -3.09
N VAL A 266 -14.15 -12.56 -3.53
CA VAL A 266 -13.84 -13.70 -2.67
C VAL A 266 -12.38 -13.66 -2.26
N ARG A 267 -11.48 -13.36 -3.21
CA ARG A 267 -10.04 -13.23 -2.94
C ARG A 267 -9.67 -11.89 -2.31
N GLN A 268 -10.56 -10.91 -2.34
CA GLN A 268 -10.29 -9.52 -1.99
C GLN A 268 -9.15 -8.94 -2.85
N MET A 269 -9.24 -9.17 -4.17
CA MET A 269 -8.21 -8.80 -5.14
C MET A 269 -8.79 -7.98 -6.29
N ALA A 270 -8.12 -6.89 -6.67
CA ALA A 270 -8.29 -6.29 -7.99
C ALA A 270 -7.14 -6.72 -8.89
N TYR A 271 -7.39 -6.84 -10.19
CA TYR A 271 -6.40 -7.32 -11.14
C TYR A 271 -6.56 -6.66 -12.50
N ALA A 272 -5.47 -6.67 -13.28
CA ALA A 272 -5.42 -6.25 -14.67
C ALA A 272 -4.91 -7.39 -15.56
N TYR A 273 -5.33 -7.36 -16.83
CA TYR A 273 -4.93 -8.29 -17.88
C TYR A 273 -5.16 -7.64 -19.25
N ASN A 274 -4.38 -8.03 -20.24
CA ASN A 274 -4.53 -7.49 -21.59
C ASN A 274 -5.89 -7.83 -22.20
N SER A 275 -6.50 -6.89 -22.93
CA SER A 275 -7.82 -7.03 -23.55
C SER A 275 -7.88 -8.10 -24.64
N ASP A 276 -6.75 -8.34 -25.31
CA ASP A 276 -6.54 -9.47 -26.21
C ASP A 276 -5.26 -10.26 -25.85
N ASN A 277 -4.81 -11.16 -26.73
CA ASN A 277 -3.62 -11.99 -26.46
C ASN A 277 -2.27 -11.36 -26.89
N VAL A 278 -2.27 -10.08 -27.26
CA VAL A 278 -1.11 -9.38 -27.83
C VAL A 278 -0.96 -8.01 -27.18
N ASP A 279 -0.04 -7.89 -26.23
CA ASP A 279 0.30 -6.58 -25.65
C ASP A 279 1.28 -5.84 -26.56
N GLY A 280 0.82 -4.72 -27.12
CA GLY A 280 1.61 -3.81 -27.93
C GLY A 280 2.36 -4.49 -29.09
N ILE A 281 3.59 -4.04 -29.35
CA ILE A 281 4.43 -4.56 -30.45
C ILE A 281 5.42 -5.65 -30.02
N GLY A 282 5.41 -6.04 -28.73
CA GLY A 282 6.28 -7.06 -28.16
C GLY A 282 7.73 -6.63 -27.86
N THR A 283 8.07 -5.36 -28.08
CA THR A 283 9.35 -4.77 -27.62
C THR A 283 9.16 -4.07 -26.28
N PRO A 284 10.11 -4.16 -25.34
CA PRO A 284 9.95 -3.50 -24.04
C PRO A 284 9.63 -2.00 -24.23
N PRO A 285 8.66 -1.44 -23.50
CA PRO A 285 8.05 -2.02 -22.29
C PRO A 285 6.99 -3.12 -22.50
N SER A 286 6.49 -3.34 -23.72
CA SER A 286 5.46 -4.35 -24.02
C SER A 286 5.95 -5.82 -24.00
N TYR A 287 5.06 -6.72 -23.63
CA TYR A 287 5.19 -8.17 -23.53
C TYR A 287 4.95 -8.91 -24.85
N GLY A 288 4.11 -8.40 -25.74
CA GLY A 288 3.74 -9.08 -26.98
C GLY A 288 2.80 -10.26 -26.74
N GLN A 289 3.06 -11.38 -27.41
CA GLN A 289 2.20 -12.57 -27.30
C GLN A 289 2.18 -13.17 -25.90
N ASN A 290 0.99 -13.58 -25.46
CA ASN A 290 0.73 -14.17 -24.16
C ASN A 290 1.18 -13.24 -23.01
N PRO A 291 0.58 -12.04 -22.91
CA PRO A 291 0.89 -11.11 -21.84
C PRO A 291 0.54 -11.70 -20.47
N PRO A 292 1.19 -11.24 -19.39
CA PRO A 292 0.85 -11.64 -18.04
C PRO A 292 -0.46 -11.00 -17.57
N ALA A 293 -0.94 -11.44 -16.41
CA ALA A 293 -1.94 -10.74 -15.61
C ALA A 293 -1.31 -10.39 -14.26
N VAL A 294 -1.64 -9.22 -13.73
CA VAL A 294 -1.13 -8.71 -12.46
C VAL A 294 -2.30 -8.42 -11.52
N GLY A 295 -2.12 -8.63 -10.23
CA GLY A 295 -3.17 -8.39 -9.25
C GLY A 295 -2.65 -7.95 -7.90
N MET A 296 -3.49 -7.23 -7.18
CA MET A 296 -3.23 -6.77 -5.83
C MET A 296 -4.29 -7.32 -4.89
N ARG A 297 -3.86 -8.12 -3.90
CA ARG A 297 -4.74 -8.79 -2.94
C ARG A 297 -4.58 -8.22 -1.55
N LEU A 298 -5.70 -7.84 -0.94
CA LEU A 298 -5.75 -7.47 0.48
C LEU A 298 -5.58 -8.74 1.34
N LEU A 299 -4.51 -8.79 2.12
CA LEU A 299 -4.19 -9.91 3.03
C LEU A 299 -4.66 -9.63 4.45
N ARG A 300 -4.57 -8.36 4.89
CA ARG A 300 -5.07 -7.88 6.17
C ARG A 300 -5.74 -6.52 5.98
N SER A 301 -6.95 -6.39 6.50
CA SER A 301 -7.75 -5.18 6.44
C SER A 301 -7.82 -4.47 7.80
N VAL A 302 -8.34 -3.25 7.81
CA VAL A 302 -8.57 -2.53 9.08
C VAL A 302 -9.69 -3.19 9.89
N LYS A 303 -9.60 -3.01 11.21
CA LYS A 303 -10.54 -3.57 12.20
C LYS A 303 -11.24 -2.44 12.93
N ASN A 304 -12.56 -2.52 13.09
CA ASN A 304 -13.29 -1.60 13.96
C ASN A 304 -13.21 -2.07 15.40
N LYS A 305 -12.31 -1.48 16.19
CA LYS A 305 -12.12 -1.84 17.61
C LYS A 305 -13.31 -1.46 18.52
N LYS A 306 -14.25 -0.63 18.03
CA LYS A 306 -15.41 -0.16 18.80
C LYS A 306 -16.67 -1.03 18.65
N SER A 307 -16.71 -1.94 17.68
CA SER A 307 -17.80 -2.92 17.61
C SER A 307 -17.56 -4.05 18.61
N LEU A 308 -18.62 -4.48 19.31
CA LEU A 308 -18.61 -5.68 20.14
C LEU A 308 -18.15 -6.86 19.26
N GLY A 309 -16.91 -7.32 19.46
CA GLY A 309 -16.29 -8.39 18.67
C GLY A 309 -15.26 -7.97 17.62
N ALA A 310 -14.85 -6.69 17.55
CA ALA A 310 -13.85 -6.17 16.62
C ALA A 310 -14.08 -6.60 15.15
N GLU A 311 -15.02 -5.94 14.46
CA GLU A 311 -15.35 -6.22 13.05
C GLU A 311 -14.14 -6.02 12.14
N ILE A 312 -13.69 -7.09 11.46
CA ILE A 312 -12.71 -7.04 10.38
C ILE A 312 -13.46 -6.70 9.09
N TYR A 313 -13.16 -5.56 8.45
CA TYR A 313 -13.97 -5.12 7.31
C TYR A 313 -13.72 -5.88 6.01
N GLY A 314 -12.53 -6.45 5.82
CA GLY A 314 -12.09 -6.90 4.51
C GLY A 314 -12.02 -5.74 3.52
N CYS A 315 -12.19 -6.07 2.23
CA CYS A 315 -12.35 -5.06 1.19
C CYS A 315 -13.80 -4.56 1.14
N THR A 316 -14.00 -3.25 1.23
CA THR A 316 -15.31 -2.59 1.27
C THR A 316 -15.76 -2.02 -0.07
N SER A 317 -14.82 -1.78 -0.99
CA SER A 317 -15.08 -1.43 -2.39
C SER A 317 -13.90 -1.76 -3.29
N MET A 318 -14.18 -2.06 -4.55
CA MET A 318 -13.21 -2.09 -5.64
C MET A 318 -13.81 -1.46 -6.87
N CYS A 319 -13.40 -0.23 -7.18
CA CYS A 319 -13.85 0.49 -8.35
C CYS A 319 -12.65 0.93 -9.20
N TYR A 320 -12.93 1.67 -10.26
CA TYR A 320 -11.90 2.11 -11.20
C TYR A 320 -12.12 3.55 -11.62
N PHE A 321 -11.10 4.11 -12.26
CA PHE A 321 -11.20 5.33 -13.03
C PHE A 321 -10.23 5.27 -14.21
N VAL A 322 -10.43 6.12 -15.20
CA VAL A 322 -9.59 6.25 -16.39
C VAL A 322 -8.94 7.63 -16.44
N SER A 323 -7.93 7.80 -17.30
CA SER A 323 -7.30 9.10 -17.52
C SER A 323 -8.33 10.20 -17.85
N SER A 324 -8.07 11.43 -17.44
CA SER A 324 -8.79 12.62 -17.89
C SER A 324 -8.68 12.85 -19.40
N ALA A 325 -7.67 12.25 -20.05
CA ALA A 325 -7.54 12.23 -21.50
C ALA A 325 -8.49 11.21 -22.17
N ALA A 326 -9.06 10.28 -21.40
CA ALA A 326 -10.09 9.37 -21.89
C ALA A 326 -11.34 10.16 -22.30
N GLY A 327 -12.14 9.58 -23.19
CA GLY A 327 -13.41 10.17 -23.62
C GLY A 327 -14.50 10.10 -22.54
N TRP A 328 -15.75 10.12 -22.99
CA TRP A 328 -16.89 9.81 -22.11
C TRP A 328 -16.80 8.38 -21.54
N PRO A 329 -17.26 8.13 -20.29
CA PRO A 329 -18.00 9.05 -19.43
C PRO A 329 -17.13 9.83 -18.41
N ILE A 330 -17.40 11.13 -18.26
CA ILE A 330 -16.58 12.06 -17.45
C ILE A 330 -16.52 11.67 -15.96
N CYS A 331 -17.62 11.11 -15.43
CA CYS A 331 -17.71 10.68 -14.03
C CYS A 331 -16.81 9.49 -13.68
N GLU A 332 -16.22 8.82 -14.67
CA GLU A 332 -15.27 7.71 -14.49
C GLU A 332 -13.82 8.12 -14.73
N GLN A 333 -13.54 9.39 -15.01
CA GLN A 333 -12.18 9.89 -15.21
C GLN A 333 -11.47 10.22 -13.88
N ASP A 334 -10.20 10.59 -13.93
CA ASP A 334 -9.42 10.99 -12.75
C ASP A 334 -10.18 11.97 -11.83
N PRO A 335 -10.00 11.85 -10.51
CA PRO A 335 -10.52 12.81 -9.58
C PRO A 335 -9.79 14.16 -9.74
N GLN A 336 -10.55 15.25 -9.74
CA GLN A 336 -10.00 16.62 -9.88
C GLN A 336 -10.07 17.39 -8.56
N GLU A 337 -10.95 16.97 -7.65
CA GLU A 337 -11.16 17.59 -6.34
C GLU A 337 -11.11 16.55 -5.21
N PRO A 338 -10.75 16.92 -3.97
CA PRO A 338 -10.70 15.97 -2.85
C PRO A 338 -11.96 15.12 -2.63
N LEU A 339 -13.14 15.67 -2.92
CA LEU A 339 -14.39 14.92 -2.80
C LEU A 339 -14.51 13.83 -3.86
N ASP A 340 -13.99 14.06 -5.07
CA ASP A 340 -13.97 13.08 -6.16
C ASP A 340 -13.20 11.82 -5.73
N ALA A 341 -11.98 12.00 -5.21
CA ALA A 341 -11.20 10.89 -4.69
C ALA A 341 -11.89 10.19 -3.53
N TYR A 342 -12.44 10.96 -2.58
CA TYR A 342 -13.16 10.36 -1.46
C TYR A 342 -14.39 9.54 -1.91
N ASN A 343 -15.07 9.94 -2.98
CA ASN A 343 -16.16 9.18 -3.59
C ASN A 343 -15.66 7.85 -4.16
N TYR A 344 -14.54 7.85 -4.90
CA TYR A 344 -13.90 6.61 -5.35
C TYR A 344 -13.46 5.73 -4.18
N MET A 345 -12.91 6.31 -3.11
CA MET A 345 -12.60 5.56 -1.89
C MET A 345 -13.86 4.92 -1.30
N ASP A 346 -15.04 5.54 -1.43
CA ASP A 346 -16.31 4.95 -1.02
C ASP A 346 -16.91 3.95 -2.02
N GLY A 347 -16.26 3.69 -3.16
CA GLY A 347 -16.78 2.83 -4.21
C GLY A 347 -17.91 3.48 -5.02
N LEU A 348 -17.90 4.80 -5.14
CA LEU A 348 -18.77 5.57 -6.03
C LEU A 348 -17.96 6.08 -7.23
N LYS A 349 -18.63 6.64 -8.23
CA LYS A 349 -17.99 7.45 -9.28
C LYS A 349 -17.60 8.81 -8.73
N LYS A 350 -16.76 9.57 -9.44
CA LYS A 350 -16.25 10.85 -8.91
C LYS A 350 -17.35 11.86 -8.60
N ASP A 351 -18.44 11.85 -9.37
CA ASP A 351 -19.61 12.71 -9.17
C ASP A 351 -20.56 12.22 -8.06
N GLY A 352 -20.24 11.11 -7.39
CA GLY A 352 -21.02 10.49 -6.33
C GLY A 352 -22.12 9.53 -6.82
N SER A 353 -22.29 9.35 -8.13
CA SER A 353 -23.21 8.33 -8.66
C SER A 353 -22.70 6.91 -8.40
N HIS A 354 -23.60 5.93 -8.35
CA HIS A 354 -23.22 4.54 -8.10
C HIS A 354 -22.66 3.87 -9.36
N TRP A 355 -21.82 2.86 -9.18
CA TRP A 355 -21.59 1.89 -10.24
C TRP A 355 -22.81 0.98 -10.38
N VAL A 356 -23.19 0.67 -11.62
CA VAL A 356 -24.35 -0.17 -11.92
C VAL A 356 -23.89 -1.39 -12.71
N ASN A 357 -24.22 -2.58 -12.21
CA ASN A 357 -23.93 -3.82 -12.92
C ASN A 357 -24.85 -3.93 -14.15
N PRO A 358 -24.33 -3.98 -15.40
CA PRO A 358 -25.12 -3.94 -16.62
C PRO A 358 -25.98 -5.19 -16.85
N LEU A 359 -25.71 -6.29 -16.15
CA LEU A 359 -26.48 -7.54 -16.28
C LEU A 359 -27.69 -7.57 -15.35
N THR A 360 -27.63 -6.86 -14.22
CA THR A 360 -28.66 -6.89 -13.17
C THR A 360 -29.33 -5.53 -12.93
N TYR A 361 -28.73 -4.46 -13.43
CA TYR A 361 -29.08 -3.06 -13.16
C TYR A 361 -29.12 -2.72 -11.66
N GLN A 362 -28.35 -3.45 -10.85
CA GLN A 362 -28.20 -3.16 -9.43
C GLN A 362 -26.97 -2.30 -9.17
N GLN A 363 -27.09 -1.38 -8.22
CA GLN A 363 -25.98 -0.60 -7.70
C GLN A 363 -24.96 -1.51 -7.02
N THR A 364 -23.68 -1.17 -7.12
CA THR A 364 -22.59 -1.92 -6.52
C THR A 364 -21.40 -1.01 -6.22
N LYS A 365 -20.54 -1.45 -5.31
CA LYS A 365 -19.22 -0.84 -5.02
C LYS A 365 -18.06 -1.65 -5.62
N PHE A 366 -18.39 -2.72 -6.34
CA PHE A 366 -17.45 -3.67 -6.93
C PHE A 366 -17.69 -3.73 -8.43
N THR A 367 -16.75 -3.17 -9.20
CA THR A 367 -16.78 -3.14 -10.66
C THR A 367 -16.16 -4.40 -11.24
N TYR A 368 -16.75 -4.94 -12.30
CA TYR A 368 -16.26 -6.15 -12.99
C TYR A 368 -15.98 -7.37 -12.07
N PRO A 369 -16.94 -7.79 -11.21
CA PRO A 369 -16.76 -8.92 -10.28
C PRO A 369 -16.81 -10.31 -10.96
N GLY A 370 -17.05 -10.36 -12.27
CA GLY A 370 -17.19 -11.59 -13.05
C GLY A 370 -15.84 -12.22 -13.40
N ASN A 371 -15.88 -13.50 -13.77
CA ASN A 371 -14.73 -14.21 -14.29
C ASN A 371 -14.60 -13.96 -15.81
N PRO A 372 -13.48 -13.40 -16.30
CA PRO A 372 -13.28 -13.10 -17.72
C PRO A 372 -13.21 -14.35 -18.61
N LEU A 373 -13.21 -15.56 -18.03
CA LEU A 373 -13.40 -16.82 -18.78
C LEU A 373 -14.84 -17.08 -19.23
N GLY A 374 -15.80 -16.22 -18.88
CA GLY A 374 -17.14 -16.24 -19.50
C GLY A 374 -18.33 -16.20 -18.53
N SER A 375 -18.18 -15.66 -17.31
CA SER A 375 -19.30 -15.57 -16.37
C SER A 375 -19.34 -14.25 -15.60
N GLY A 376 -20.54 -13.69 -15.42
CA GLY A 376 -20.77 -12.49 -14.62
C GLY A 376 -20.40 -11.19 -15.34
N TRP A 377 -20.41 -10.08 -14.61
CA TRP A 377 -20.07 -8.77 -15.15
C TRP A 377 -18.56 -8.63 -15.30
N THR A 378 -18.09 -8.54 -16.53
CA THR A 378 -16.70 -8.35 -16.95
C THR A 378 -16.61 -7.22 -17.97
N GLU A 379 -15.39 -6.82 -18.33
CA GLU A 379 -15.13 -5.85 -19.39
C GLU A 379 -15.79 -6.26 -20.74
N PHE A 380 -15.80 -7.55 -21.06
CA PHE A 380 -16.48 -8.10 -22.25
C PHE A 380 -18.00 -7.90 -22.25
N THR A 381 -18.59 -7.73 -21.07
CA THR A 381 -20.02 -7.48 -20.91
C THR A 381 -20.34 -5.99 -20.77
N GLY A 382 -19.39 -5.09 -21.03
CA GLY A 382 -19.61 -3.65 -21.05
C GLY A 382 -19.88 -3.02 -19.68
N LYS A 383 -20.42 -1.80 -19.72
CA LYS A 383 -20.73 -0.97 -18.55
C LYS A 383 -22.01 -0.15 -18.77
N VAL A 384 -22.47 0.53 -17.73
CA VAL A 384 -23.60 1.47 -17.81
C VAL A 384 -23.06 2.89 -17.79
N ASP A 385 -23.40 3.69 -18.81
CA ASP A 385 -23.16 5.13 -18.82
C ASP A 385 -24.25 5.85 -18.03
N ASN A 386 -23.96 6.10 -16.75
CA ASN A 386 -24.90 6.69 -15.78
C ASN A 386 -24.31 7.90 -15.03
N CYS A 387 -23.52 8.77 -15.66
CA CYS A 387 -23.10 10.00 -14.96
C CYS A 387 -24.31 10.81 -14.46
N GLY A 388 -24.22 11.28 -13.21
CA GLY A 388 -25.25 12.06 -12.55
C GLY A 388 -26.54 11.32 -12.18
N SER A 389 -26.61 9.99 -12.36
CA SER A 389 -27.80 9.21 -11.96
C SER A 389 -27.48 7.73 -11.71
N ASP A 390 -28.47 6.93 -11.31
CA ASP A 390 -28.31 5.47 -11.16
C ASP A 390 -28.98 4.69 -12.32
N SER A 391 -29.27 5.38 -13.41
CA SER A 391 -29.83 4.80 -14.64
C SER A 391 -29.04 5.27 -15.85
N GLY A 392 -28.94 4.42 -16.86
CA GLY A 392 -28.05 4.72 -17.98
C GLY A 392 -28.16 3.72 -19.11
N ALA A 393 -27.57 4.09 -20.24
CA ALA A 393 -27.47 3.22 -21.40
C ALA A 393 -26.36 2.19 -21.20
N PHE A 394 -26.55 1.01 -21.75
CA PHE A 394 -25.47 0.05 -21.91
C PHE A 394 -24.46 0.59 -22.94
N VAL A 395 -23.18 0.52 -22.61
CA VAL A 395 -22.08 0.86 -23.53
C VAL A 395 -20.97 -0.19 -23.45
N PRO A 396 -20.23 -0.45 -24.56
CA PRO A 396 -19.04 -1.27 -24.53
C PRO A 396 -17.98 -0.71 -23.57
N SER A 397 -17.12 -1.58 -23.04
CA SER A 397 -15.94 -1.19 -22.28
C SER A 397 -14.69 -1.55 -23.08
N PRO A 398 -14.05 -0.58 -23.76
CA PRO A 398 -12.82 -0.84 -24.51
C PRO A 398 -11.64 -1.13 -23.58
N GLY A 399 -10.58 -1.72 -24.14
CA GLY A 399 -9.26 -1.70 -23.50
C GLY A 399 -8.82 -0.26 -23.39
N ASP A 400 -8.30 0.12 -22.24
CA ASP A 400 -7.92 1.50 -21.97
C ASP A 400 -6.97 1.55 -20.77
N ASP A 401 -6.38 2.72 -20.58
CA ASP A 401 -5.50 3.05 -19.47
C ASP A 401 -6.33 3.21 -18.17
N LYS A 402 -6.49 2.10 -17.44
CA LYS A 402 -7.46 1.93 -16.34
C LYS A 402 -6.76 1.77 -15.00
N ARG A 403 -7.14 2.61 -14.04
CA ARG A 403 -6.71 2.53 -12.64
C ARG A 403 -7.74 1.82 -11.80
N PHE A 404 -7.32 1.06 -10.81
CA PHE A 404 -8.24 0.50 -9.81
C PHE A 404 -7.94 1.01 -8.40
N VAL A 405 -9.01 1.08 -7.60
CA VAL A 405 -9.00 1.54 -6.21
C VAL A 405 -9.52 0.41 -5.33
N ILE A 406 -8.70 -0.09 -4.41
CA ILE A 406 -9.07 -1.14 -3.45
C ILE A 406 -9.20 -0.52 -2.07
N THR A 407 -10.41 -0.46 -1.51
CA THR A 407 -10.64 0.19 -0.21
C THR A 407 -10.91 -0.82 0.90
N THR A 408 -10.43 -0.49 2.10
CA THR A 408 -10.94 -1.00 3.37
C THR A 408 -11.34 0.17 4.29
N GLY A 409 -12.35 -0.05 5.15
CA GLY A 409 -12.98 1.01 5.95
C GLY A 409 -14.27 1.54 5.33
N LYS A 410 -15.11 2.16 6.17
CA LYS A 410 -16.46 2.63 5.82
C LYS A 410 -16.94 3.69 6.83
N ASP A 411 -18.18 4.14 6.68
CA ASP A 411 -18.74 5.26 7.46
C ASP A 411 -18.69 5.14 8.98
N ASN A 412 -18.76 3.92 9.54
CA ASN A 412 -18.70 3.71 10.98
C ASN A 412 -17.29 3.40 11.50
N LEU A 413 -16.25 3.53 10.68
CA LEU A 413 -14.86 3.45 11.14
C LEU A 413 -14.42 4.82 11.68
N THR A 414 -14.09 4.83 12.96
CA THR A 414 -13.47 5.97 13.64
C THR A 414 -12.13 5.54 14.21
N LEU A 415 -11.07 6.31 13.97
CA LEU A 415 -9.77 6.17 14.63
C LEU A 415 -9.61 7.31 15.63
N GLU A 416 -9.51 6.98 16.91
CA GLU A 416 -9.20 7.94 17.97
C GLU A 416 -7.73 8.36 17.92
N PRO A 417 -7.37 9.51 18.54
CA PRO A 417 -5.97 9.88 18.73
C PRO A 417 -5.15 8.73 19.33
N GLY A 418 -4.07 8.36 18.66
CA GLY A 418 -3.19 7.25 19.01
C GLY A 418 -3.62 5.88 18.51
N ASP A 419 -4.81 5.73 17.93
CA ASP A 419 -5.22 4.46 17.33
C ASP A 419 -4.29 4.08 16.17
N THR A 420 -3.93 2.80 16.15
CA THR A 420 -3.12 2.17 15.11
C THR A 420 -3.94 1.16 14.32
N MET A 421 -3.85 1.22 12.99
CA MET A 421 -4.42 0.27 12.04
C MET A 421 -3.32 -0.37 11.20
N ASP A 422 -3.53 -1.62 10.81
CA ASP A 422 -2.61 -2.37 9.96
C ASP A 422 -3.32 -2.81 8.68
N VAL A 423 -2.75 -2.44 7.53
CA VAL A 423 -3.18 -2.90 6.21
C VAL A 423 -2.01 -3.63 5.57
N ILE A 424 -2.26 -4.86 5.10
CA ILE A 424 -1.24 -5.66 4.41
C ILE A 424 -1.81 -6.08 3.06
N MET A 425 -1.04 -5.85 2.01
CA MET A 425 -1.36 -6.22 0.64
C MET A 425 -0.20 -7.00 0.03
N THR A 426 -0.52 -7.80 -0.98
CA THR A 426 0.46 -8.38 -1.89
C THR A 426 0.17 -7.94 -3.32
N GLN A 427 1.22 -7.74 -4.10
CA GLN A 427 1.17 -7.64 -5.55
C GLN A 427 1.72 -8.92 -6.16
N ILE A 428 0.99 -9.51 -7.10
CA ILE A 428 1.27 -10.84 -7.68
C ILE A 428 1.17 -10.74 -9.19
N ILE A 429 2.07 -11.41 -9.90
CA ILE A 429 2.02 -11.52 -11.36
C ILE A 429 2.12 -12.96 -11.85
N ALA A 430 1.37 -13.27 -12.90
CA ALA A 430 1.37 -14.59 -13.51
C ALA A 430 1.35 -14.51 -15.04
N LYS A 431 2.15 -15.35 -15.69
CA LYS A 431 2.13 -15.52 -17.16
C LYS A 431 1.44 -16.81 -17.56
N GLY A 432 0.44 -16.68 -18.42
CA GLY A 432 -0.38 -17.78 -18.96
C GLY A 432 0.06 -18.25 -20.34
N ALA A 433 -0.67 -19.25 -20.85
CA ALA A 433 -0.64 -19.64 -22.26
C ALA A 433 -1.34 -18.62 -23.17
N ASN A 434 -2.16 -17.74 -22.59
CA ASN A 434 -2.76 -16.55 -23.20
C ASN A 434 -3.17 -15.57 -22.08
N ASN A 435 -3.67 -14.38 -22.43
CA ASN A 435 -4.13 -13.35 -21.49
C ASN A 435 -5.16 -13.88 -20.46
N LEU A 436 -6.17 -14.65 -20.89
CA LEU A 436 -7.19 -15.20 -19.98
C LEU A 436 -6.66 -16.34 -19.09
N ASN A 437 -5.76 -17.16 -19.62
CA ASN A 437 -5.08 -18.18 -18.83
C ASN A 437 -4.12 -17.53 -17.81
N ALA A 438 -3.57 -16.35 -18.10
CA ALA A 438 -2.77 -15.59 -17.16
C ALA A 438 -3.60 -15.21 -15.92
N VAL A 439 -4.86 -14.77 -16.12
CA VAL A 439 -5.81 -14.53 -15.02
C VAL A 439 -6.07 -15.80 -14.21
N THR A 440 -6.27 -16.94 -14.88
CA THR A 440 -6.47 -18.23 -14.19
C THR A 440 -5.27 -18.57 -13.28
N LYS A 441 -4.05 -18.38 -13.76
CA LYS A 441 -2.84 -18.62 -12.98
C LYS A 441 -2.65 -17.58 -11.87
N LEU A 442 -3.01 -16.33 -12.11
CA LEU A 442 -2.98 -15.27 -11.10
C LEU A 442 -3.85 -15.65 -9.90
N PHE A 443 -5.06 -16.19 -10.13
CA PHE A 443 -5.92 -16.69 -9.06
C PHE A 443 -5.27 -17.82 -8.26
N LEU A 444 -4.62 -18.77 -8.92
CA LEU A 444 -3.90 -19.87 -8.26
C LEU A 444 -2.74 -19.36 -7.40
N TYR A 445 -1.93 -18.44 -7.94
CA TYR A 445 -0.80 -17.86 -7.22
C TYR A 445 -1.28 -17.01 -6.04
N SER A 446 -2.37 -16.26 -6.23
CA SER A 446 -3.02 -15.50 -5.18
C SER A 446 -3.46 -16.36 -4.00
N ASP A 447 -4.06 -17.52 -4.26
CA ASP A 447 -4.48 -18.44 -3.20
C ASP A 447 -3.29 -19.07 -2.47
N ALA A 448 -2.25 -19.46 -3.20
CA ALA A 448 -1.01 -19.97 -2.61
C ALA A 448 -0.31 -18.90 -1.75
N THR A 449 -0.23 -17.65 -2.23
CA THR A 449 0.30 -16.50 -1.49
C THR A 449 -0.48 -16.24 -0.20
N LYS A 450 -1.82 -16.26 -0.24
CA LYS A 450 -2.62 -16.08 0.97
C LYS A 450 -2.40 -17.21 1.97
N GLN A 451 -2.33 -18.47 1.51
CA GLN A 451 -2.08 -19.62 2.38
C GLN A 451 -0.71 -19.54 3.06
N LEU A 452 0.34 -19.18 2.31
CA LEU A 452 1.67 -19.00 2.89
C LEU A 452 1.67 -17.85 3.90
N PHE A 453 1.09 -16.71 3.52
CA PHE A 453 0.99 -15.55 4.41
C PHE A 453 0.26 -15.91 5.71
N ASP A 454 -0.87 -16.60 5.61
CA ASP A 454 -1.62 -17.03 6.79
C ASP A 454 -0.82 -18.00 7.65
N TYR A 455 0.01 -18.87 7.08
CA TYR A 455 0.85 -19.78 7.85
C TYR A 455 2.00 -19.07 8.58
N LEU A 456 2.69 -18.17 7.89
CA LEU A 456 3.86 -17.45 8.44
C LEU A 456 3.48 -16.31 9.37
N TYR A 457 2.25 -15.77 9.24
CA TYR A 457 1.83 -14.51 9.84
C TYR A 457 0.56 -14.67 10.70
N ILE A 458 0.44 -15.80 11.41
CA ILE A 458 -0.60 -16.03 12.43
C ILE A 458 -0.31 -15.13 13.65
N ASP A 459 -1.15 -14.12 13.85
CA ASP A 459 -1.30 -13.27 15.04
C ASP A 459 -0.05 -12.60 15.62
N ASP A 460 0.07 -11.27 15.41
CA ASP A 460 0.77 -10.21 16.19
C ASP A 460 2.04 -10.56 17.00
N ASN A 461 2.76 -11.61 16.64
CA ASN A 461 3.97 -12.06 17.32
C ASN A 461 5.09 -12.22 16.28
N PRO A 462 6.03 -11.26 16.17
CA PRO A 462 7.13 -11.33 15.22
C PRO A 462 8.20 -12.38 15.58
N ALA A 463 7.96 -13.27 16.55
CA ALA A 463 9.02 -13.99 17.27
C ALA A 463 8.83 -15.52 17.42
N LEU A 464 8.13 -16.21 16.53
CA LEU A 464 8.15 -17.69 16.53
C LEU A 464 8.59 -18.24 15.18
N GLY A 465 9.90 -18.43 15.06
CA GLY A 465 10.52 -19.21 14.00
C GLY A 465 10.07 -20.66 14.09
N ILE A 466 9.06 -21.01 13.30
CA ILE A 466 8.80 -22.39 12.93
C ILE A 466 9.35 -22.56 11.52
N GLU A 467 10.55 -23.12 11.43
CA GLU A 467 11.14 -23.55 10.15
C GLU A 467 10.21 -24.56 9.48
N PRO A 468 9.73 -24.31 8.25
CA PRO A 468 8.79 -25.20 7.59
C PRO A 468 9.48 -26.47 7.09
N VAL A 469 8.98 -27.64 7.49
CA VAL A 469 9.16 -28.88 6.71
C VAL A 469 8.19 -28.80 5.53
N VAL A 470 8.63 -28.18 4.43
CA VAL A 470 7.87 -28.16 3.18
C VAL A 470 7.99 -29.55 2.54
N ASN A 471 7.00 -30.41 2.72
CA ASN A 471 6.80 -31.58 1.86
C ASN A 471 6.00 -31.12 0.62
N PRO A 472 6.61 -31.01 -0.57
CA PRO A 472 6.00 -30.40 -1.75
C PRO A 472 5.12 -31.41 -2.52
N SER A 473 4.25 -32.14 -1.82
CA SER A 473 3.28 -33.00 -2.50
C SER A 473 1.98 -32.24 -2.68
N ILE A 474 1.86 -31.54 -3.82
CA ILE A 474 0.55 -31.14 -4.36
C ILE A 474 -0.25 -32.44 -4.57
N PRO A 475 -1.41 -32.64 -3.94
CA PRO A 475 -2.20 -33.85 -4.14
C PRO A 475 -2.61 -33.95 -5.61
N SER A 476 -2.21 -35.04 -6.29
CA SER A 476 -2.57 -35.30 -7.68
C SER A 476 -4.02 -35.77 -7.86
N GLY A 477 -4.77 -35.87 -6.77
CA GLY A 477 -6.19 -36.22 -6.75
C GLY A 477 -6.72 -36.41 -5.32
N PHE A 478 -8.03 -36.35 -5.17
CA PHE A 478 -8.73 -36.71 -3.94
C PHE A 478 -9.32 -38.11 -4.11
N TYR A 479 -9.11 -38.99 -3.14
CA TYR A 479 -9.84 -40.25 -3.03
C TYR A 479 -10.58 -40.25 -1.69
N LEU A 480 -11.87 -40.54 -1.74
CA LEU A 480 -12.67 -40.76 -0.55
C LEU A 480 -12.56 -42.25 -0.21
N SER A 481 -11.80 -42.59 0.84
CA SER A 481 -11.85 -43.94 1.40
C SER A 481 -13.13 -44.10 2.20
N ASP A 482 -13.79 -45.25 2.07
CA ASP A 482 -14.93 -45.60 2.92
C ASP A 482 -14.53 -45.53 4.40
N ASN A 483 -15.24 -44.74 5.19
CA ASN A 483 -15.08 -44.74 6.65
C ASN A 483 -15.56 -46.09 7.18
N TYR A 484 -14.70 -46.86 7.84
CA TYR A 484 -15.10 -48.13 8.43
C TYR A 484 -15.44 -47.97 9.92
N PRO A 485 -16.59 -48.49 10.38
CA PRO A 485 -17.67 -49.11 9.60
C PRO A 485 -18.60 -48.07 8.93
N ASN A 486 -18.93 -48.26 7.65
CA ASN A 486 -19.86 -47.40 6.90
C ASN A 486 -21.29 -47.96 7.05
N PRO A 487 -22.21 -47.27 7.77
CA PRO A 487 -23.56 -47.78 8.01
C PRO A 487 -24.44 -47.81 6.76
N PHE A 488 -24.00 -47.21 5.65
CA PHE A 488 -24.73 -47.12 4.37
C PHE A 488 -24.22 -48.09 3.30
N ASN A 489 -23.15 -48.86 3.56
CA ASN A 489 -22.70 -49.94 2.69
C ASN A 489 -22.89 -51.30 3.40
N PRO A 490 -23.85 -52.15 2.97
CA PRO A 490 -24.13 -53.42 3.64
C PRO A 490 -23.00 -54.46 3.51
N ALA A 491 -22.01 -54.24 2.65
CA ALA A 491 -20.81 -55.07 2.54
C ALA A 491 -19.71 -54.71 3.55
N THR A 492 -19.86 -53.61 4.30
CA THR A 492 -18.89 -53.13 5.31
C THR A 492 -19.40 -53.23 6.75
N ARG A 493 -20.33 -54.16 7.02
CA ARG A 493 -20.86 -54.43 8.37
C ARG A 493 -20.08 -55.51 9.09
#